data_AF-A0A1Y2IUN0-F1
#
_entry.id   AF-A0A1Y2IUN0-F1
#
_cell.length_a   1.000
_cell.length_b   1.000
_cell.length_c   1.000
_cell.angle_alpha   90.00
_cell.angle_beta   90.00
_cell.angle_gamma   90.00
#
_symmetry.space_group_name_H-M   'P 1'
#
loop_
_entity.id
_entity.type
_entity.pdbx_description
1 polymer ?
#
loop_
_entity_poly.entity_id
_entity_poly.type
_entity_poly.pdbx_seq_one_letter_code
_entity_poly.pdbx_strand_id
1 'polypeptide(L)'
;MDCPILVWMLFTNREMTPEEYAKCHAVLRECVPHAPVRNAPSEPETMRLMVAFLLPLLMMRHRRVPRSRWRDQMTPVGKHWIEQIQHGPDNDPVAAAQRARSMIGYHTTYDHNLVGMAMTQGRREDVVNIGIGIKEISAPPGLSGQNFAISLYHKLTPLEQSFIAPEQGEEVVMRRLCVLLALKEAYIKAIGQPMGFDWSRLEFNIPEKKATGDGRPLAGWEFRVWTSELGWPIPNSDGHVKQAYQCAVAFFRRTRDTRFIWQNDAKELESWVQFITLDQLLNVADKLVE
;
A
#
# COMPACT_ATOMS: atom_id res chain seq x y z
N MET A 1 -2.83 1.28 22.96
CA MET A 1 -1.43 1.57 22.60
C MET A 1 -1.46 2.04 21.16
N ASP A 2 -1.05 3.27 20.87
CA ASP A 2 -0.96 3.76 19.49
C ASP A 2 0.22 3.08 18.80
N CYS A 3 -0.06 2.09 17.95
CA CYS A 3 0.94 1.54 17.04
C CYS A 3 1.12 2.54 15.88
N PRO A 4 2.25 3.24 15.71
CA PRO A 4 2.39 4.18 14.62
C PRO A 4 2.24 3.46 13.27
N ILE A 5 1.70 4.18 12.29
CA ILE A 5 1.73 3.76 10.89
C ILE A 5 2.87 4.47 10.20
N LEU A 6 3.57 3.73 9.33
CA LEU A 6 4.45 4.29 8.33
C LEU A 6 4.01 3.79 6.96
N VAL A 7 4.13 4.63 5.94
CA VAL A 7 3.87 4.30 4.56
C VAL A 7 5.06 4.69 3.71
N TRP A 8 5.53 3.76 2.89
CA TRP A 8 6.57 4.00 1.91
C TRP A 8 5.98 3.96 0.52
N MET A 9 6.22 4.99 -0.27
CA MET A 9 5.71 5.15 -1.62
C MET A 9 6.89 5.23 -2.58
N LEU A 10 7.09 4.19 -3.39
CA LEU A 10 8.13 4.15 -4.39
C LEU A 10 7.56 4.50 -5.76
N PHE A 11 8.11 5.56 -6.35
CA PHE A 11 7.74 6.02 -7.68
C PHE A 11 8.71 5.48 -8.74
N THR A 12 8.17 4.81 -9.75
CA THR A 12 8.92 4.32 -10.91
C THR A 12 8.90 5.40 -11.99
N ASN A 13 9.80 6.38 -11.85
CA ASN A 13 9.99 7.52 -12.77
C ASN A 13 10.48 7.15 -14.17
N ARG A 14 10.99 5.93 -14.33
CA ARG A 14 11.49 5.34 -15.56
C ARG A 14 11.37 3.82 -15.49
N GLU A 15 11.56 3.16 -16.62
CA GLU A 15 11.77 1.71 -16.64
C GLU A 15 13.18 1.36 -16.15
N MET A 16 13.31 0.18 -15.53
CA MET A 16 14.61 -0.40 -15.22
C MET A 16 15.32 -0.80 -16.52
N THR A 17 16.65 -0.64 -16.58
CA THR A 17 17.43 -1.29 -17.65
C THR A 17 17.41 -2.81 -17.43
N PRO A 18 17.71 -3.62 -18.47
CA PRO A 18 17.81 -5.07 -18.32
C PRO A 18 18.78 -5.52 -17.22
N GLU A 19 19.88 -4.81 -17.04
CA GLU A 19 20.89 -5.09 -16.01
C GLU A 19 20.36 -4.79 -14.60
N GLU A 20 19.70 -3.63 -14.43
CA GLU A 20 19.07 -3.25 -13.17
C GLU A 20 17.96 -4.22 -12.77
N TYR A 21 17.15 -4.64 -13.73
CA TYR A 21 16.11 -5.65 -13.54
C TYR A 21 16.72 -6.98 -13.11
N ALA A 22 17.73 -7.48 -13.85
CA ALA A 22 18.38 -8.75 -13.55
C ALA A 22 18.99 -8.76 -12.14
N LYS A 23 19.63 -7.65 -11.75
CA LYS A 23 20.17 -7.45 -10.39
C LYS A 23 19.08 -7.51 -9.32
N CYS A 24 17.98 -6.78 -9.51
CA CYS A 24 16.87 -6.80 -8.55
C CYS A 24 16.19 -8.18 -8.49
N HIS A 25 16.09 -8.88 -9.61
CA HIS A 25 15.52 -10.22 -9.69
C HIS A 25 16.39 -11.24 -8.96
N ALA A 26 17.72 -11.15 -9.09
CA ALA A 26 18.65 -11.99 -8.33
C ALA A 26 18.48 -11.81 -6.81
N VAL A 27 18.44 -10.56 -6.33
CA VAL A 27 18.17 -10.23 -4.91
C VAL A 27 16.82 -10.78 -4.46
N LEU A 28 15.78 -10.63 -5.27
CA LEU A 28 14.45 -11.17 -4.98
C LEU A 28 14.50 -12.70 -4.80
N ARG A 29 15.19 -13.41 -5.71
CA ARG A 29 15.29 -14.88 -5.69
C ARG A 29 16.03 -15.39 -4.47
N GLU A 30 17.06 -14.67 -4.03
CA GLU A 30 17.83 -15.00 -2.83
C GLU A 30 17.05 -14.71 -1.54
N CYS A 31 16.46 -13.52 -1.42
CA CYS A 31 15.87 -13.05 -0.17
C CYS A 31 14.40 -13.44 0.03
N VAL A 32 13.65 -13.62 -1.07
CA VAL A 32 12.20 -13.83 -1.09
C VAL A 32 11.85 -14.93 -2.11
N PRO A 33 12.35 -16.18 -1.94
CA PRO A 33 12.22 -17.23 -2.95
C PRO A 33 10.77 -17.63 -3.26
N HIS A 34 9.84 -17.35 -2.35
CA HIS A 34 8.41 -17.61 -2.50
C HIS A 34 7.68 -16.57 -3.37
N ALA A 35 8.33 -15.47 -3.76
CA ALA A 35 7.71 -14.43 -4.56
C ALA A 35 7.35 -14.94 -5.97
N PRO A 36 6.08 -14.81 -6.41
CA PRO A 36 5.60 -15.34 -7.69
C PRO A 36 5.97 -14.43 -8.89
N VAL A 37 7.18 -13.87 -8.90
CA VAL A 37 7.63 -12.91 -9.93
C VAL A 37 8.39 -13.60 -11.06
N ARG A 38 7.74 -13.82 -12.21
CA ARG A 38 8.44 -14.35 -13.40
C ARG A 38 9.56 -13.40 -13.84
N ASN A 39 10.64 -13.97 -14.40
CA ASN A 39 11.72 -13.19 -15.00
C ASN A 39 11.27 -12.76 -16.42
N ALA A 40 10.64 -11.59 -16.52
CA ALA A 40 10.15 -11.04 -17.80
C ALA A 40 10.40 -9.52 -17.85
N PRO A 41 11.65 -9.09 -18.13
CA PRO A 41 12.04 -7.66 -18.06
C PRO A 41 11.28 -6.77 -19.04
N SER A 42 10.73 -7.32 -20.13
CA SER A 42 9.92 -6.58 -21.10
C SER A 42 8.49 -6.31 -20.62
N GLU A 43 8.09 -6.82 -19.47
CA GLU A 43 6.74 -6.67 -18.92
C GLU A 43 6.75 -5.75 -17.70
N PRO A 44 6.19 -4.53 -17.80
CA PRO A 44 6.22 -3.53 -16.72
C PRO A 44 5.62 -4.01 -15.40
N GLU A 45 4.65 -4.93 -15.46
CA GLU A 45 4.00 -5.49 -14.28
C GLU A 45 4.99 -6.28 -13.40
N THR A 46 5.92 -7.02 -13.99
CA THR A 46 6.88 -7.81 -13.22
C THR A 46 7.85 -6.92 -12.44
N MET A 47 8.21 -5.77 -12.99
CA MET A 47 9.01 -4.77 -12.28
C MET A 47 8.26 -4.26 -11.04
N ARG A 48 6.98 -3.90 -11.17
CA ARG A 48 6.18 -3.37 -10.05
C ARG A 48 5.98 -4.40 -8.95
N LEU A 49 5.70 -5.65 -9.35
CA LEU A 49 5.58 -6.75 -8.43
C LEU A 49 6.92 -7.04 -7.72
N MET A 50 8.03 -7.04 -8.46
CA MET A 50 9.38 -7.17 -7.89
C MET A 50 9.66 -6.09 -6.84
N VAL A 51 9.44 -4.81 -7.19
CA VAL A 51 9.61 -3.69 -6.26
C VAL A 51 8.74 -3.86 -5.02
N ALA A 52 7.48 -4.28 -5.17
CA ALA A 52 6.58 -4.53 -4.04
C ALA A 52 7.13 -5.58 -3.06
N PHE A 53 7.86 -6.60 -3.53
CA PHE A 53 8.52 -7.58 -2.67
C PHE A 53 9.88 -7.12 -2.13
N LEU A 54 10.54 -6.15 -2.77
CA LEU A 54 11.80 -5.58 -2.29
C LEU A 54 11.61 -4.49 -1.22
N LEU A 55 10.45 -3.83 -1.17
CA LEU A 55 10.17 -2.77 -0.18
C LEU A 55 10.36 -3.21 1.28
N PRO A 56 9.90 -4.40 1.73
CA PRO A 56 10.16 -4.89 3.09
C PRO A 56 11.65 -5.09 3.38
N LEU A 57 12.43 -5.57 2.39
CA LEU A 57 13.89 -5.70 2.52
C LEU A 57 14.55 -4.33 2.71
N LEU A 58 14.17 -3.36 1.87
CA LEU A 58 14.67 -1.99 1.94
C LEU A 58 14.36 -1.35 3.29
N MET A 59 13.15 -1.57 3.83
CA MET A 59 12.76 -1.08 5.14
C MET A 59 13.61 -1.67 6.26
N MET A 60 13.82 -2.99 6.26
CA MET A 60 14.64 -3.63 7.29
C MET A 60 16.10 -3.16 7.22
N ARG A 61 16.62 -2.95 6.00
CA ARG A 61 17.94 -2.35 5.79
C ARG A 61 18.02 -0.92 6.31
N HIS A 62 17.03 -0.09 6.03
CA HIS A 62 16.94 1.29 6.55
C HIS A 62 16.89 1.33 8.07
N ARG A 63 16.22 0.36 8.70
CA ARG A 63 16.21 0.12 10.15
C ARG A 63 17.51 -0.47 10.70
N ARG A 64 18.51 -0.71 9.85
CA ARG A 64 19.80 -1.32 10.17
C ARG A 64 19.67 -2.73 10.79
N VAL A 65 18.65 -3.48 10.37
CA VAL A 65 18.47 -4.88 10.76
C VAL A 65 18.95 -5.79 9.61
N PRO A 66 20.05 -6.52 9.78
CA PRO A 66 20.60 -7.42 8.75
C PRO A 66 19.60 -8.49 8.33
N ARG A 67 19.67 -8.95 7.08
CA ARG A 67 18.74 -9.96 6.53
C ARG A 67 18.66 -11.24 7.38
N SER A 68 19.78 -11.65 7.96
CA SER A 68 19.89 -12.83 8.84
C SER A 68 19.13 -12.70 10.17
N ARG A 69 18.74 -11.49 10.58
CA ARG A 69 18.11 -11.20 11.88
C ARG A 69 16.60 -11.02 11.83
N TRP A 70 15.95 -11.42 10.75
CA TRP A 70 14.50 -11.38 10.68
C TRP A 70 13.93 -12.39 9.71
N ARG A 71 12.65 -12.70 9.89
CA ARG A 71 11.88 -13.59 9.02
C ARG A 71 10.60 -12.91 8.62
N ASP A 72 10.26 -13.04 7.35
CA ASP A 72 8.93 -12.76 6.86
C ASP A 72 8.05 -13.99 7.13
N GLN A 73 6.87 -13.73 7.67
CA GLN A 73 5.89 -14.74 8.04
C GLN A 73 4.56 -14.39 7.38
N MET A 74 3.76 -15.42 7.08
CA MET A 74 2.51 -15.26 6.35
C MET A 74 1.37 -16.02 7.03
N THR A 75 0.19 -15.41 7.05
CA THR A 75 -1.05 -16.05 7.52
C THR A 75 -1.64 -16.93 6.40
N PRO A 76 -2.59 -17.83 6.70
CA PRO A 76 -3.26 -18.63 5.66
C PRO A 76 -3.96 -17.80 4.58
N VAL A 77 -4.33 -16.56 4.90
CA VAL A 77 -4.98 -15.60 3.99
C VAL A 77 -4.00 -14.62 3.35
N GLY A 78 -2.68 -14.90 3.40
CA GLY A 78 -1.67 -14.10 2.71
C GLY A 78 -1.27 -12.78 3.39
N LYS A 79 -1.69 -12.54 4.64
CA LYS A 79 -1.22 -11.37 5.42
C LYS A 79 0.19 -11.61 5.95
N HIS A 80 1.08 -10.64 5.74
CA HIS A 80 2.49 -10.73 6.13
C HIS A 80 2.80 -10.00 7.43
N TRP A 81 3.78 -10.54 8.19
CA TRP A 81 4.44 -9.82 9.27
C TRP A 81 5.90 -10.23 9.39
N ILE A 82 6.72 -9.30 9.86
CA ILE A 82 8.14 -9.52 10.11
C ILE A 82 8.37 -9.78 11.60
N GLU A 83 9.07 -10.88 11.87
CA GLU A 83 9.60 -11.23 13.19
C GLU A 83 11.11 -10.96 13.21
N GLN A 84 11.56 -10.15 14.17
CA GLN A 84 12.97 -9.90 14.40
C GLN A 84 13.54 -10.94 15.34
N ILE A 85 14.60 -11.61 14.91
CA ILE A 85 15.36 -12.58 15.70
C ILE A 85 16.33 -11.78 16.59
N GLN A 86 16.02 -11.69 17.88
CA GLN A 86 16.94 -11.11 18.86
C GLN A 86 17.81 -12.22 19.48
N HIS A 87 19.11 -11.95 19.58
CA HIS A 87 20.01 -12.76 20.40
C HIS A 87 19.93 -12.27 21.85
N GLY A 88 19.14 -12.97 22.65
CA GLY A 88 19.10 -12.85 24.11
C GLY A 88 18.81 -14.24 24.69
N PRO A 89 19.10 -14.49 25.97
CA PRO A 89 18.72 -15.75 26.60
C PRO A 89 17.20 -15.92 26.49
N ASP A 90 16.75 -17.04 25.91
CA ASP A 90 15.31 -17.29 25.66
C ASP A 90 14.46 -17.30 26.94
N ASN A 91 15.10 -17.41 28.10
CA ASN A 91 14.49 -17.42 29.41
C ASN A 91 14.34 -16.03 30.06
N ASP A 92 14.69 -14.92 29.38
CA ASP A 92 14.41 -13.57 29.90
C ASP A 92 12.97 -13.14 29.55
N PRO A 93 12.06 -13.00 30.54
CA PRO A 93 10.68 -12.60 30.32
C PRO A 93 10.54 -11.19 29.72
N VAL A 94 11.48 -10.29 30.02
CA VAL A 94 11.46 -8.90 29.51
C VAL A 94 11.78 -8.89 28.02
N ALA A 95 12.83 -9.60 27.61
CA ALA A 95 13.19 -9.77 26.20
C ALA A 95 12.06 -10.47 25.42
N ALA A 96 11.42 -11.49 26.01
CA ALA A 96 10.27 -12.17 25.40
C ALA A 96 9.08 -11.22 25.19
N ALA A 97 8.74 -10.40 26.20
CA ALA A 97 7.66 -9.42 26.09
C ALA A 97 7.96 -8.32 25.07
N GLN A 98 9.22 -7.91 24.94
CA GLN A 98 9.65 -6.94 23.93
C GLN A 98 9.57 -7.53 22.51
N ARG A 99 10.06 -8.77 22.31
CA ARG A 99 9.93 -9.50 21.03
C ARG A 99 8.47 -9.60 20.58
N ALA A 100 7.57 -9.91 21.52
CA ALA A 100 6.14 -10.03 21.25
C ALA A 100 5.47 -8.71 20.81
N ARG A 101 6.09 -7.55 21.07
CA ARG A 101 5.57 -6.22 20.69
C ARG A 101 6.37 -5.53 19.59
N SER A 102 7.39 -6.19 19.04
CA SER A 102 8.26 -5.64 18.00
C SER A 102 7.99 -6.21 16.61
N MET A 103 6.89 -6.93 16.43
CA MET A 103 6.50 -7.47 15.12
C MET A 103 6.05 -6.33 14.21
N ILE A 104 6.38 -6.44 12.92
CA ILE A 104 6.01 -5.41 11.94
C ILE A 104 5.05 -6.05 10.93
N GLY A 105 3.78 -5.70 11.00
CA GLY A 105 2.82 -6.09 9.98
C GLY A 105 2.91 -5.12 8.81
N TYR A 106 2.78 -5.63 7.59
CA TYR A 106 2.84 -4.79 6.40
C TYR A 106 1.94 -5.33 5.29
N HIS A 107 1.66 -4.46 4.33
CA HIS A 107 1.01 -4.80 3.07
C HIS A 107 1.57 -3.94 1.95
N THR A 108 1.82 -4.55 0.80
CA THR A 108 2.31 -3.86 -0.39
C THR A 108 1.27 -3.91 -1.52
N THR A 109 1.21 -2.85 -2.31
CA THR A 109 0.39 -2.79 -3.52
C THR A 109 1.06 -1.88 -4.53
N TYR A 110 0.60 -1.91 -5.76
CA TYR A 110 0.93 -0.89 -6.73
C TYR A 110 -0.30 -0.49 -7.53
N ASP A 111 -0.25 0.71 -8.10
CA ASP A 111 -1.08 1.12 -9.21
C ASP A 111 -0.24 1.97 -10.14
N HIS A 112 -0.24 1.62 -11.42
CA HIS A 112 0.61 2.23 -12.43
C HIS A 112 2.05 2.44 -11.93
N ASN A 113 2.55 3.68 -11.93
CA ASN A 113 3.94 4.00 -11.61
C ASN A 113 4.23 4.12 -10.11
N LEU A 114 3.26 3.79 -9.25
CA LEU A 114 3.38 3.96 -7.82
C LEU A 114 3.24 2.63 -7.09
N VAL A 115 4.27 2.25 -6.33
CA VAL A 115 4.28 1.09 -5.45
C VAL A 115 4.24 1.57 -4.01
N GLY A 116 3.24 1.16 -3.24
CA GLY A 116 3.12 1.54 -1.84
C GLY A 116 3.28 0.35 -0.89
N MET A 117 3.89 0.59 0.26
CA MET A 117 3.92 -0.32 1.40
C MET A 117 3.41 0.41 2.63
N ALA A 118 2.34 -0.10 3.24
CA ALA A 118 1.92 0.33 4.56
C ALA A 118 2.44 -0.63 5.62
N MET A 119 2.90 -0.11 6.75
CA MET A 119 3.47 -0.90 7.84
C MET A 119 3.09 -0.35 9.21
N THR A 120 3.01 -1.23 10.20
CA THR A 120 2.82 -0.86 11.60
C THR A 120 3.52 -1.84 12.53
N GLN A 121 3.89 -1.40 13.73
CA GLN A 121 4.63 -2.20 14.70
C GLN A 121 3.84 -2.45 15.97
N GLY A 122 3.86 -3.68 16.47
CA GLY A 122 3.10 -4.09 17.65
C GLY A 122 3.11 -5.60 17.87
N ARG A 123 2.04 -6.11 18.48
CA ARG A 123 1.80 -7.57 18.60
C ARG A 123 1.29 -8.12 17.30
N ARG A 124 1.48 -9.42 17.05
CA ARG A 124 1.01 -10.09 15.82
C ARG A 124 -0.43 -9.73 15.50
N GLU A 125 -1.31 -9.91 16.48
CA GLU A 125 -2.75 -9.69 16.35
C GLU A 125 -3.17 -8.23 16.15
N ASP A 126 -2.24 -7.29 16.37
CA ASP A 126 -2.44 -5.85 16.21
C ASP A 126 -1.85 -5.32 14.89
N VAL A 127 -1.02 -6.11 14.20
CA VAL A 127 -0.29 -5.65 13.01
C VAL A 127 -0.67 -6.35 11.71
N VAL A 128 -1.19 -7.59 11.77
CA VAL A 128 -1.50 -8.37 10.55
C VAL A 128 -2.65 -7.78 9.74
N ASN A 129 -3.57 -7.07 10.39
CA ASN A 129 -4.75 -6.48 9.75
C ASN A 129 -4.45 -5.05 9.28
N ILE A 130 -3.61 -4.92 8.26
CA ILE A 130 -3.24 -3.67 7.60
C ILE A 130 -3.33 -3.84 6.08
N GLY A 131 -3.84 -2.85 5.37
CA GLY A 131 -3.96 -2.87 3.91
C GLY A 131 -3.81 -1.47 3.33
N ILE A 132 -3.30 -1.41 2.11
CA ILE A 132 -3.13 -0.16 1.35
C ILE A 132 -3.85 -0.27 0.01
N GLY A 133 -4.59 0.77 -0.34
CA GLY A 133 -5.24 0.96 -1.63
C GLY A 133 -4.64 2.18 -2.33
N ILE A 134 -4.41 2.06 -3.64
CA ILE A 134 -3.84 3.10 -4.49
C ILE A 134 -4.63 3.12 -5.79
N LYS A 135 -5.08 4.31 -6.19
CA LYS A 135 -5.83 4.51 -7.44
C LYS A 135 -5.33 5.74 -8.16
N GLU A 136 -4.81 5.58 -9.37
CA GLU A 136 -4.50 6.71 -10.25
C GLU A 136 -5.77 7.52 -10.51
N ILE A 137 -5.69 8.84 -10.36
CA ILE A 137 -6.80 9.76 -10.63
C ILE A 137 -6.75 10.10 -12.12
N SER A 138 -6.98 9.09 -12.95
CA SER A 138 -7.00 9.19 -14.40
C SER A 138 -7.91 8.11 -15.00
N ALA A 139 -8.56 8.44 -16.11
CA ALA A 139 -9.28 7.45 -16.90
C ALA A 139 -8.30 6.71 -17.82
N PRO A 140 -8.56 5.44 -18.17
CA PRO A 140 -7.78 4.74 -19.16
C PRO A 140 -7.75 5.49 -20.51
N PRO A 141 -6.65 5.40 -21.29
CA PRO A 141 -6.58 6.03 -22.60
C PRO A 141 -7.75 5.65 -23.50
N GLY A 142 -8.41 6.65 -24.09
CA GLY A 142 -9.56 6.46 -24.97
C GLY A 142 -10.92 6.35 -24.27
N LEU A 143 -10.96 6.46 -22.93
CA LEU A 143 -12.21 6.49 -22.16
C LEU A 143 -12.35 7.82 -21.41
N SER A 144 -13.56 8.40 -21.38
CA SER A 144 -13.84 9.51 -20.48
C SER A 144 -13.98 9.01 -19.04
N GLY A 145 -13.67 9.85 -18.06
CA GLY A 145 -13.81 9.52 -16.64
C GLY A 145 -15.25 9.17 -16.25
N GLN A 146 -16.25 9.74 -16.91
CA GLN A 146 -17.65 9.34 -16.71
C GLN A 146 -17.92 7.91 -17.19
N ASN A 147 -17.50 7.55 -18.40
CA ASN A 147 -17.66 6.19 -18.92
C ASN A 147 -16.87 5.18 -18.10
N PHE A 148 -15.68 5.57 -17.64
CA PHE A 148 -14.88 4.76 -16.73
C PHE A 148 -15.60 4.55 -15.39
N ALA A 149 -16.15 5.61 -14.79
CA ALA A 149 -16.92 5.49 -13.56
C ALA A 149 -18.11 4.55 -13.71
N ILE A 150 -18.91 4.70 -14.77
CA ILE A 150 -20.06 3.83 -15.08
C ILE A 150 -19.61 2.37 -15.19
N SER A 151 -18.47 2.10 -15.84
CA SER A 151 -17.93 0.74 -15.95
C SER A 151 -17.64 0.09 -14.59
N LEU A 152 -17.43 0.89 -13.55
CA LEU A 152 -17.10 0.46 -12.19
C LEU A 152 -18.27 0.54 -11.20
N TYR A 153 -19.48 0.93 -11.62
CA TYR A 153 -20.64 1.04 -10.73
C TYR A 153 -21.02 -0.27 -10.04
N HIS A 154 -20.75 -1.41 -10.67
CA HIS A 154 -20.95 -2.73 -10.06
C HIS A 154 -20.09 -2.96 -8.80
N LYS A 155 -19.04 -2.15 -8.56
CA LYS A 155 -18.21 -2.19 -7.34
C LYS A 155 -18.71 -1.26 -6.23
N LEU A 156 -19.69 -0.42 -6.54
CA LEU A 156 -20.20 0.65 -5.67
C LEU A 156 -21.63 0.32 -5.23
N THR A 157 -21.96 0.68 -4.00
CA THR A 157 -23.33 0.68 -3.48
C THR A 157 -24.16 1.81 -4.10
N PRO A 158 -25.50 1.75 -4.06
CA PRO A 158 -26.35 2.85 -4.52
C PRO A 158 -26.03 4.19 -3.84
N LEU A 159 -25.70 4.18 -2.54
CA LEU A 159 -25.30 5.39 -1.82
C LEU A 159 -24.00 5.96 -2.39
N GLU A 160 -22.98 5.13 -2.60
CA GLU A 160 -21.70 5.58 -3.15
C GLU A 160 -21.81 6.06 -4.60
N GLN A 161 -22.66 5.44 -5.41
CA GLN A 161 -22.97 5.90 -6.76
C GLN A 161 -23.54 7.32 -6.75
N SER A 162 -24.36 7.66 -5.75
CA SER A 162 -24.89 9.03 -5.60
C SER A 162 -23.80 10.08 -5.33
N PHE A 163 -22.63 9.68 -4.82
CA PHE A 163 -21.51 10.60 -4.58
C PHE A 163 -20.74 10.95 -5.85
N ILE A 164 -20.79 10.12 -6.90
CA ILE A 164 -19.96 10.33 -8.11
C ILE A 164 -20.30 11.66 -8.80
N ALA A 165 -21.57 12.07 -8.78
CA ALA A 165 -22.06 13.36 -9.30
C ALA A 165 -21.50 13.74 -10.69
N PRO A 166 -21.87 13.01 -11.76
CA PRO A 166 -21.33 13.19 -13.12
C PRO A 166 -21.39 14.61 -13.66
N GLU A 167 -22.36 15.40 -13.21
CA GLU A 167 -22.59 16.80 -13.58
C GLU A 167 -21.51 17.77 -13.08
N GLN A 168 -20.67 17.35 -12.11
CA GLN A 168 -19.62 18.20 -11.52
C GLN A 168 -18.30 18.18 -12.29
N GLY A 169 -18.26 17.51 -13.45
CA GLY A 169 -17.09 17.43 -14.32
C GLY A 169 -16.17 16.24 -14.02
N GLU A 170 -15.32 15.92 -15.00
CA GLU A 170 -14.52 14.70 -15.04
C GLU A 170 -13.53 14.58 -13.88
N GLU A 171 -12.86 15.67 -13.51
CA GLU A 171 -11.91 15.70 -12.39
C GLU A 171 -12.58 15.31 -11.06
N VAL A 172 -13.78 15.86 -10.80
CA VAL A 172 -14.53 15.58 -9.57
C VAL A 172 -14.99 14.13 -9.54
N VAL A 173 -15.52 13.63 -10.65
CA VAL A 173 -15.93 12.23 -10.83
C VAL A 173 -14.76 11.29 -10.52
N MET A 174 -13.61 11.52 -11.15
CA MET A 174 -12.43 10.66 -10.99
C MET A 174 -11.90 10.72 -9.56
N ARG A 175 -11.79 11.90 -8.95
CA ARG A 175 -11.33 12.03 -7.57
C ARG A 175 -12.24 11.26 -6.60
N ARG A 176 -13.56 11.43 -6.70
CA ARG A 176 -14.52 10.75 -5.80
C ARG A 176 -14.53 9.24 -6.01
N LEU A 177 -14.49 8.79 -7.26
CA LEU A 177 -14.39 7.38 -7.60
C LEU A 177 -13.13 6.76 -7.01
N CYS A 178 -11.96 7.37 -7.24
CA CYS A 178 -10.68 6.85 -6.78
C CYS A 178 -10.59 6.82 -5.24
N VAL A 179 -11.21 7.75 -4.53
CA VAL A 179 -11.31 7.71 -3.05
C VAL A 179 -12.06 6.48 -2.58
N LEU A 180 -13.25 6.22 -3.14
CA LEU A 180 -14.07 5.07 -2.77
C LEU A 180 -13.36 3.76 -3.08
N LEU A 181 -12.75 3.66 -4.27
CA LEU A 181 -12.02 2.47 -4.68
C LEU A 181 -10.77 2.24 -3.83
N ALA A 182 -9.99 3.27 -3.50
CA ALA A 182 -8.82 3.14 -2.64
C ALA A 182 -9.21 2.69 -1.22
N LEU A 183 -10.29 3.24 -0.65
CA LEU A 183 -10.81 2.82 0.66
C LEU A 183 -11.24 1.35 0.69
N LYS A 184 -12.06 0.94 -0.29
CA LYS A 184 -12.51 -0.46 -0.41
C LYS A 184 -11.33 -1.40 -0.60
N GLU A 185 -10.43 -1.05 -1.50
CA GLU A 185 -9.23 -1.83 -1.78
C GLU A 185 -8.36 -2.00 -0.54
N ALA A 186 -8.09 -0.91 0.20
CA ALA A 186 -7.33 -0.95 1.43
C ALA A 186 -7.96 -1.88 2.46
N TYR A 187 -9.29 -1.81 2.64
CA TYR A 187 -10.01 -2.69 3.57
C TYR A 187 -9.95 -4.16 3.17
N ILE A 188 -10.33 -4.48 1.92
CA ILE A 188 -10.31 -5.85 1.37
C ILE A 188 -8.94 -6.50 1.57
N LYS A 189 -7.88 -5.74 1.26
CA LYS A 189 -6.50 -6.16 1.48
C LYS A 189 -6.18 -6.33 2.96
N ALA A 190 -6.66 -5.44 3.83
CA ALA A 190 -6.39 -5.52 5.26
C ALA A 190 -7.00 -6.77 5.91
N ILE A 191 -8.19 -7.20 5.49
CA ILE A 191 -8.84 -8.42 5.98
C ILE A 191 -8.44 -9.70 5.25
N GLY A 192 -7.57 -9.61 4.23
CA GLY A 192 -7.05 -10.77 3.51
C GLY A 192 -8.10 -11.47 2.64
N GLN A 193 -9.06 -10.72 2.10
CA GLN A 193 -10.04 -11.31 1.17
C GLN A 193 -9.38 -11.64 -0.17
N PRO A 194 -9.76 -12.77 -0.80
CA PRO A 194 -9.17 -13.21 -2.05
C PRO A 194 -9.64 -12.37 -3.24
N MET A 195 -8.99 -12.58 -4.39
CA MET A 195 -9.45 -12.07 -5.68
C MET A 195 -10.88 -12.57 -5.95
N GLY A 196 -11.75 -11.66 -6.41
CA GLY A 196 -13.18 -11.96 -6.65
C GLY A 196 -14.11 -11.63 -5.48
N PHE A 197 -13.61 -11.11 -4.36
CA PHE A 197 -14.47 -10.51 -3.34
C PHE A 197 -15.37 -9.44 -3.96
N ASP A 198 -16.65 -9.43 -3.59
CA ASP A 198 -17.62 -8.45 -4.09
C ASP A 198 -17.50 -7.12 -3.32
N TRP A 199 -17.05 -6.08 -4.03
CA TRP A 199 -16.80 -4.75 -3.48
C TRP A 199 -18.09 -4.04 -3.06
N SER A 200 -19.23 -4.42 -3.65
CA SER A 200 -20.54 -3.82 -3.35
C SER A 200 -21.04 -4.19 -1.95
N ARG A 201 -20.45 -5.21 -1.31
CA ARG A 201 -20.71 -5.57 0.10
C ARG A 201 -20.21 -4.54 1.10
N LEU A 202 -19.30 -3.67 0.67
CA LEU A 202 -18.73 -2.60 1.48
C LEU A 202 -19.39 -1.28 1.12
N GLU A 203 -19.74 -0.48 2.12
CA GLU A 203 -20.28 0.86 1.91
C GLU A 203 -19.47 1.88 2.71
N PHE A 204 -18.92 2.89 2.02
CA PHE A 204 -18.22 4.02 2.62
C PHE A 204 -19.06 5.29 2.48
N ASN A 205 -19.77 5.66 3.54
CA ASN A 205 -20.43 6.95 3.66
C ASN A 205 -19.42 7.99 4.16
N ILE A 206 -18.67 8.56 3.22
CA ILE A 206 -17.60 9.53 3.48
C ILE A 206 -18.10 10.78 4.22
N PRO A 207 -19.21 11.44 3.81
CA PRO A 207 -19.72 12.62 4.50
C PRO A 207 -20.01 12.37 5.99
N GLU A 208 -20.60 11.22 6.32
CA GLU A 208 -20.92 10.85 7.70
C GLU A 208 -19.78 10.13 8.43
N LYS A 209 -18.64 9.90 7.77
CA LYS A 209 -17.49 9.15 8.29
C LYS A 209 -17.88 7.76 8.82
N LYS A 210 -18.77 7.07 8.09
CA LYS A 210 -19.20 5.71 8.39
C LYS A 210 -18.71 4.74 7.33
N ALA A 211 -18.35 3.54 7.77
CA ALA A 211 -18.12 2.42 6.87
C ALA A 211 -18.87 1.19 7.37
N THR A 212 -19.47 0.43 6.46
CA THR A 212 -20.12 -0.84 6.76
C THR A 212 -19.64 -1.95 5.82
N GLY A 213 -19.71 -3.18 6.29
CA GLY A 213 -19.55 -4.39 5.49
C GLY A 213 -20.73 -5.33 5.79
N ASP A 214 -21.45 -5.74 4.75
CA ASP A 214 -22.69 -6.52 4.89
C ASP A 214 -23.71 -5.88 5.86
N GLY A 215 -23.82 -4.55 5.80
CA GLY A 215 -24.69 -3.75 6.68
C GLY A 215 -24.21 -3.64 8.13
N ARG A 216 -23.06 -4.22 8.51
CA ARG A 216 -22.49 -4.11 9.85
C ARG A 216 -21.42 -3.03 9.91
N PRO A 217 -21.39 -2.18 10.95
CA PRO A 217 -20.33 -1.18 11.10
C PRO A 217 -18.94 -1.81 11.12
N LEU A 218 -17.98 -1.18 10.42
CA LEU A 218 -16.57 -1.57 10.46
C LEU A 218 -15.90 -1.01 11.72
N ALA A 219 -16.44 -1.38 12.88
CA ALA A 219 -15.95 -0.95 14.19
C ALA A 219 -14.49 -1.39 14.41
N GLY A 220 -13.69 -0.53 15.02
CA GLY A 220 -12.29 -0.80 15.29
C GLY A 220 -11.34 -0.56 14.12
N TRP A 221 -11.83 -0.12 12.97
CA TRP A 221 -11.00 0.24 11.81
C TRP A 221 -10.68 1.73 11.80
N GLU A 222 -9.41 2.04 11.50
CA GLU A 222 -8.97 3.38 11.17
C GLU A 222 -8.61 3.41 9.68
N PHE A 223 -9.10 4.44 8.99
CA PHE A 223 -8.82 4.74 7.60
C PHE A 223 -8.04 6.05 7.52
N ARG A 224 -6.87 6.03 6.89
CA ARG A 224 -6.13 7.26 6.56
C ARG A 224 -6.11 7.45 5.07
N VAL A 225 -6.45 8.65 4.61
CA VAL A 225 -6.64 8.96 3.18
C VAL A 225 -5.81 10.18 2.82
N TRP A 226 -5.05 10.10 1.73
CA TRP A 226 -4.20 11.19 1.24
C TRP A 226 -4.05 11.12 -0.28
N THR A 227 -3.65 12.23 -0.89
CA THR A 227 -3.32 12.30 -2.31
C THR A 227 -1.81 12.33 -2.46
N SER A 228 -1.28 11.55 -3.41
CA SER A 228 0.13 11.62 -3.82
C SER A 228 0.21 12.22 -5.22
N GLU A 229 0.91 13.34 -5.35
CA GLU A 229 1.16 13.99 -6.64
C GLU A 229 2.61 13.75 -7.04
N LEU A 230 2.80 13.17 -8.22
CA LEU A 230 4.10 12.82 -8.76
C LEU A 230 4.33 13.64 -10.03
N GLY A 231 5.52 14.20 -10.14
CA GLY A 231 5.92 15.02 -11.27
C GLY A 231 7.33 14.65 -11.73
N TRP A 232 7.53 14.50 -13.02
CA TRP A 232 8.87 14.33 -13.59
C TRP A 232 9.03 15.06 -14.91
N PRO A 233 10.24 15.55 -15.22
CA PRO A 233 10.48 16.29 -16.45
C PRO A 233 10.33 15.37 -17.66
N ILE A 234 9.71 15.90 -18.73
CA ILE A 234 9.68 15.23 -20.03
C ILE A 234 11.02 15.49 -20.73
N PRO A 235 11.78 14.46 -21.13
CA PRO A 235 13.05 14.64 -21.81
C PRO A 235 12.93 15.58 -23.02
N ASN A 236 13.85 16.53 -23.13
CA ASN A 236 13.90 17.51 -24.23
C ASN A 236 12.68 18.44 -24.33
N SER A 237 11.97 18.71 -23.23
CA SER A 237 10.95 19.76 -23.18
C SER A 237 10.92 20.46 -21.82
N ASP A 238 10.32 21.64 -21.76
CA ASP A 238 10.05 22.35 -20.50
C ASP A 238 8.83 21.78 -19.73
N GLY A 239 8.19 20.75 -20.28
CA GLY A 239 7.01 20.11 -19.73
C GLY A 239 7.33 19.12 -18.60
N HIS A 240 6.34 18.90 -17.74
CA HIS A 240 6.37 17.86 -16.72
C HIS A 240 5.20 16.91 -16.93
N VAL A 241 5.44 15.61 -16.84
CA VAL A 241 4.34 14.66 -16.64
C VAL A 241 3.89 14.80 -15.19
N LYS A 242 2.58 14.94 -14.98
CA LYS A 242 1.97 14.94 -13.65
C LYS A 242 1.05 13.74 -13.55
N GLN A 243 1.20 12.97 -12.48
CA GLN A 243 0.26 11.92 -12.10
C GLN A 243 -0.21 12.17 -10.68
N ALA A 244 -1.50 12.01 -10.44
CA ALA A 244 -2.08 12.09 -9.12
C ALA A 244 -2.65 10.73 -8.74
N TYR A 245 -2.43 10.32 -7.50
CA TYR A 245 -2.90 9.05 -6.95
C TYR A 245 -3.69 9.31 -5.68
N GLN A 246 -4.88 8.72 -5.63
CA GLN A 246 -5.63 8.63 -4.38
C GLN A 246 -5.17 7.40 -3.61
N CYS A 247 -4.72 7.62 -2.38
CA CYS A 247 -4.21 6.58 -1.52
C CYS A 247 -5.06 6.44 -0.26
N ALA A 248 -5.20 5.22 0.23
CA ALA A 248 -5.83 4.94 1.50
C ALA A 248 -5.11 3.80 2.23
N VAL A 249 -5.04 3.87 3.55
CA VAL A 249 -4.65 2.77 4.42
C VAL A 249 -5.82 2.38 5.30
N ALA A 250 -6.05 1.09 5.47
CA ALA A 250 -7.02 0.54 6.39
C ALA A 250 -6.29 -0.35 7.38
N PHE A 251 -6.55 -0.16 8.66
CA PHE A 251 -5.88 -0.96 9.67
C PHE A 251 -6.68 -1.06 10.97
N PHE A 252 -6.56 -2.21 11.61
CA PHE A 252 -7.40 -2.54 12.75
C PHE A 252 -6.78 -2.07 14.07
N ARG A 253 -7.48 -1.14 14.73
CA ARG A 253 -7.08 -0.48 16.00
C ARG A 253 -7.75 -1.07 17.25
N ARG A 254 -8.75 -1.93 17.09
CA ARG A 254 -9.60 -2.46 18.19
C ARG A 254 -10.32 -1.34 18.98
N THR A 255 -10.57 -0.20 18.35
CA THR A 255 -11.42 0.86 18.89
C THR A 255 -12.90 0.48 18.82
N ARG A 256 -13.76 1.20 19.54
CA ARG A 256 -15.21 1.00 19.45
C ARG A 256 -15.79 1.52 18.15
N ASP A 257 -15.21 2.60 17.65
CA ASP A 257 -15.71 3.33 16.49
C ASP A 257 -14.80 3.13 15.27
N THR A 258 -15.37 3.36 14.09
CA THR A 258 -14.62 3.56 12.85
C THR A 258 -14.05 4.98 12.85
N ARG A 259 -12.77 5.13 12.48
CA ARG A 259 -12.10 6.43 12.42
C ARG A 259 -11.66 6.74 11.00
N PHE A 260 -11.91 7.97 10.55
CA PHE A 260 -11.40 8.50 9.29
C PHE A 260 -10.45 9.67 9.56
N ILE A 261 -9.27 9.63 8.96
CA ILE A 261 -8.28 10.70 8.98
C ILE A 261 -8.00 11.09 7.53
N TRP A 262 -8.29 12.34 7.19
CA TRP A 262 -8.03 12.91 5.88
C TRP A 262 -6.78 13.79 6.00
N GLN A 263 -5.70 13.36 5.36
CA GLN A 263 -4.42 14.05 5.46
C GLN A 263 -4.30 15.07 4.32
N ASN A 264 -4.56 16.33 4.66
CA ASN A 264 -4.44 17.46 3.73
C ASN A 264 -3.19 18.30 4.01
N ASP A 265 -2.64 18.23 5.23
CA ASP A 265 -1.41 18.93 5.58
C ASP A 265 -0.19 18.11 5.16
N ALA A 266 0.67 18.73 4.34
CA ALA A 266 1.86 18.10 3.79
C ALA A 266 2.91 17.77 4.86
N LYS A 267 3.08 18.61 5.89
CA LYS A 267 4.09 18.39 6.94
C LYS A 267 3.71 17.21 7.83
N GLU A 268 2.44 17.10 8.18
CA GLU A 268 1.95 15.94 8.92
C GLU A 268 1.97 14.69 8.03
N LEU A 269 1.70 14.78 6.72
CA LEU A 269 1.86 13.65 5.79
C LEU A 269 3.31 13.14 5.77
N GLU A 270 4.30 14.03 5.65
CA GLU A 270 5.73 13.69 5.63
C GLU A 270 6.23 13.00 6.91
N SER A 271 5.50 13.18 8.03
CA SER A 271 5.86 12.53 9.30
C SER A 271 5.62 11.02 9.30
N TRP A 272 4.78 10.50 8.40
CA TRP A 272 4.44 9.09 8.33
C TRP A 272 4.37 8.50 6.90
N VAL A 273 4.46 9.33 5.86
CA VAL A 273 4.60 8.91 4.46
C VAL A 273 5.95 9.34 3.93
N GLN A 274 6.72 8.37 3.42
CA GLN A 274 8.03 8.61 2.83
C GLN A 274 8.01 8.23 1.35
N PHE A 275 8.50 9.13 0.51
CA PHE A 275 8.66 8.88 -0.92
C PHE A 275 10.07 8.39 -1.22
N ILE A 276 10.16 7.35 -2.04
CA ILE A 276 11.40 6.70 -2.45
C ILE A 276 11.43 6.68 -3.98
N THR A 277 12.59 6.94 -4.58
CA THR A 277 12.76 6.81 -6.03
C THR A 277 13.28 5.43 -6.40
N LEU A 278 13.05 5.03 -7.65
CA LEU A 278 13.64 3.81 -8.20
C LEU A 278 15.18 3.80 -8.02
N ASP A 279 15.85 4.93 -8.30
CA ASP A 279 17.30 5.03 -8.18
C ASP A 279 17.80 4.82 -6.74
N GLN A 280 17.05 5.29 -5.73
CA GLN A 280 17.37 5.05 -4.32
C GLN A 280 17.34 3.56 -3.96
N LEU A 281 16.37 2.80 -4.51
CA LEU A 281 16.32 1.34 -4.35
C LEU A 281 17.52 0.68 -5.04
N LEU A 282 17.79 1.05 -6.30
CA LEU A 282 18.85 0.45 -7.11
C LEU A 282 20.25 0.66 -6.51
N ASN A 283 20.49 1.83 -5.92
CA ASN A 283 21.74 2.17 -5.24
C ASN A 283 22.08 1.28 -4.04
N VAL A 284 21.07 0.61 -3.46
CA VAL A 284 21.25 -0.25 -2.29
C VAL A 284 20.83 -1.69 -2.51
N ALA A 285 20.39 -2.06 -3.72
CA ALA A 285 19.85 -3.39 -4.01
C ALA A 285 20.83 -4.53 -3.65
N ASP A 286 22.12 -4.38 -3.98
CA ASP A 286 23.15 -5.39 -3.65
C ASP A 286 23.37 -5.54 -2.14
N LYS A 287 23.00 -4.52 -1.35
CA LYS A 287 23.15 -4.51 0.11
C LYS A 287 21.92 -5.04 0.83
N LEU A 288 20.89 -5.48 0.10
CA LEU A 288 19.67 -6.05 0.69
C LEU A 288 19.83 -7.53 1.07
N VAL A 289 20.88 -8.19 0.59
CA VAL A 289 21.23 -9.57 0.95
C VAL A 289 22.00 -9.66 2.27
N GLU A 290 22.61 -8.55 2.72
CA GLU A 290 23.37 -8.41 3.98
C GLU A 290 22.46 -8.39 5.23
#